data_AF-Q47HB2-F1
#
_entry.id   AF-Q47HB2-F1
#
_cell.length_a   1.000
_cell.length_b   1.000
_cell.length_c   1.000
_cell.angle_alpha   90.00
_cell.angle_beta   90.00
_cell.angle_gamma   90.00
#
_symmetry.space_group_name_H-M   'P 1'
#
loop_
_entity.id
_entity.type
_entity.pdbx_description
1 polymer ?
#
loop_
_entity_poly.entity_id
_entity_poly.type
_entity_poly.pdbx_seq_one_letter_code
_entity_poly.pdbx_strand_id
1 'polypeptide(L)'
;MKYHCTQATDLEELIGHELSAASGSTFAYGPVPQAMLNDEVLVLENSAALPVMMAAKLKAIGVSLFIAEAATSIQAGAHFRLILQ
;
A
#
# COMPACT_ATOMS: atom_id res chain seq x y z
N MET A 1 0.23 11.57 -3.80
CA MET A 1 1.40 11.09 -3.04
C MET A 1 2.52 10.54 -3.94
N LYS A 2 3.78 10.60 -3.48
CA LYS A 2 4.94 9.93 -4.09
C LYS A 2 5.66 9.08 -3.04
N TYR A 3 6.17 7.92 -3.44
CA TYR A 3 6.93 7.02 -2.58
C TYR A 3 8.16 6.52 -3.33
N HIS A 4 9.35 6.66 -2.73
CA HIS A 4 10.60 6.21 -3.36
C HIS A 4 10.92 4.77 -2.95
N CYS A 5 10.81 3.85 -3.89
CA CYS A 5 11.10 2.44 -3.65
C CYS A 5 12.61 2.19 -3.57
N THR A 6 13.00 1.34 -2.62
CA THR A 6 14.36 0.83 -2.48
C THR A 6 14.37 -0.69 -2.62
N GLN A 7 15.56 -1.32 -2.63
CA GLN A 7 15.63 -2.79 -2.61
C GLN A 7 15.18 -3.41 -1.29
N ALA A 8 15.05 -2.60 -0.23
CA ALA A 8 14.50 -3.03 1.05
C ALA A 8 12.98 -2.86 1.12
N THR A 9 12.36 -2.17 0.14
CA THR A 9 10.91 -1.95 0.15
C THR A 9 10.17 -3.26 -0.06
N ASP A 10 9.26 -3.55 0.87
CA ASP A 10 8.43 -4.75 0.88
C ASP A 10 6.93 -4.41 1.01
N LEU A 11 6.10 -5.45 1.18
CA LEU A 11 4.66 -5.26 1.33
C LEU A 11 4.27 -4.72 2.71
N GLU A 12 5.01 -5.01 3.77
CA GLU A 12 4.72 -4.46 5.10
C GLU A 12 4.94 -2.94 5.12
N GLU A 13 5.92 -2.46 4.37
CA GLU A 13 6.15 -1.04 4.16
C GLU A 13 5.05 -0.41 3.28
N LEU A 14 4.70 -1.04 2.15
CA LEU A 14 3.76 -0.46 1.18
C LEU A 14 2.28 -0.56 1.59
N ILE A 15 1.88 -1.64 2.25
CA ILE A 15 0.52 -1.90 2.72
C ILE A 15 0.36 -1.50 4.18
N GLY A 16 1.38 -1.73 5.00
CA GLY A 16 1.31 -1.53 6.44
C GLY A 16 1.48 -2.82 7.22
N HIS A 17 1.58 -2.66 8.53
CA HIS A 17 1.79 -3.77 9.46
C HIS A 17 1.06 -3.51 10.78
N GLU A 18 0.92 -4.56 11.57
CA GLU A 18 0.35 -4.50 12.91
C GLU A 18 1.40 -3.97 13.89
N LEU A 19 1.03 -2.94 14.65
CA LEU A 19 1.77 -2.40 15.77
C LEU A 19 1.18 -2.95 17.07
N SER A 20 2.01 -3.62 17.85
CA SER A 20 1.65 -4.06 19.20
C SER A 20 1.79 -2.90 20.18
N ALA A 21 0.72 -2.58 20.91
CA ALA A 21 0.73 -1.62 22.00
C ALA A 21 0.16 -2.26 23.28
N ALA A 22 0.48 -1.65 24.43
CA ALA A 22 -0.01 -2.14 25.73
C ALA A 22 -1.55 -2.16 25.86
N SER A 23 -2.25 -1.37 25.03
CA SER A 23 -3.72 -1.27 24.98
C SER A 23 -4.37 -2.17 23.92
N GLY A 24 -3.59 -3.00 23.21
CA GLY A 24 -4.06 -3.81 22.08
C GLY A 24 -3.22 -3.58 20.83
N SER A 25 -3.61 -4.20 19.72
CA SER A 25 -2.96 -4.00 18.43
C SER A 25 -3.64 -2.92 17.60
N THR A 26 -2.85 -2.19 16.82
CA THR A 26 -3.32 -1.20 15.85
C THR A 26 -2.66 -1.46 14.51
N PHE A 27 -3.34 -1.18 13.40
CA PHE A 27 -2.76 -1.34 12.09
C PHE A 27 -2.22 0.00 11.56
N ALA A 28 -0.92 0.05 11.26
CA ALA A 28 -0.28 1.21 10.66
C ALA A 28 -0.32 1.09 9.14
N TYR A 29 -1.19 1.84 8.49
CA TYR A 29 -1.32 1.82 7.03
C TYR A 29 -0.07 2.37 6.33
N GLY A 30 0.41 1.63 5.33
CA GLY A 30 1.42 2.07 4.38
C GLY A 30 0.86 3.03 3.32
N PRO A 31 1.71 3.51 2.40
CA PRO A 31 1.34 4.50 1.38
C PRO A 31 0.21 4.04 0.47
N VAL A 32 0.08 2.75 0.14
CA VAL A 32 -0.97 2.26 -0.77
C VAL A 32 -2.37 2.42 -0.18
N PRO A 33 -2.70 1.82 0.99
CA PRO A 33 -4.01 2.05 1.60
C PRO A 33 -4.24 3.50 2.02
N GLN A 34 -3.22 4.25 2.42
CA GLN A 34 -3.37 5.70 2.68
C GLN A 34 -3.84 6.45 1.43
N ALA A 35 -3.20 6.21 0.28
CA ALA A 35 -3.60 6.86 -0.97
C ALA A 35 -5.01 6.44 -1.43
N MET A 36 -5.42 5.19 -1.16
CA MET A 36 -6.79 4.75 -1.41
C MET A 36 -7.81 5.47 -0.52
N LEU A 37 -7.54 5.56 0.78
CA LEU A 37 -8.41 6.24 1.75
C LEU A 37 -8.56 7.73 1.44
N ASN A 38 -7.49 8.36 0.95
CA ASN A 38 -7.46 9.77 0.57
C ASN A 38 -7.97 10.03 -0.86
N ASP A 39 -8.35 8.99 -1.60
CA ASP A 39 -8.75 9.06 -3.02
C ASP A 39 -7.74 9.84 -3.89
N GLU A 40 -6.45 9.54 -3.76
CA GLU A 40 -5.38 10.25 -4.45
C GLU A 40 -4.50 9.35 -5.32
N VAL A 41 -3.71 9.97 -6.19
CA VAL A 41 -2.73 9.27 -7.02
C VAL A 41 -1.48 8.97 -6.20
N LEU A 42 -1.06 7.71 -6.14
CA LEU A 42 0.22 7.28 -5.61
C LEU A 42 1.19 6.93 -6.74
N VAL A 43 2.34 7.58 -6.78
CA VAL A 43 3.45 7.22 -7.66
C VAL A 43 4.51 6.49 -6.85
N LEU A 44 4.79 5.24 -7.22
CA LEU A 44 5.93 4.47 -6.73
C LEU A 44 7.12 4.78 -7.65
N GLU A 45 7.97 5.70 -7.22
CA GLU A 45 9.19 6.09 -7.92
C GLU A 45 10.26 5.01 -7.73
N ASN A 46 11.05 4.73 -8.76
CA ASN A 46 12.06 3.66 -8.74
C ASN A 46 11.42 2.27 -8.47
N SER A 47 10.22 2.05 -9.01
CA SER A 47 9.48 0.79 -8.86
C SER A 47 10.24 -0.42 -9.44
N ALA A 48 11.26 -0.19 -10.29
CA ALA A 48 12.20 -1.21 -10.76
C ALA A 48 13.06 -1.84 -9.64
N ALA A 49 13.18 -1.19 -8.48
CA ALA A 49 13.84 -1.74 -7.31
C ALA A 49 13.00 -2.81 -6.59
N LEU A 50 11.69 -2.88 -6.88
CA LEU A 50 10.79 -3.86 -6.27
C LEU A 50 10.96 -5.23 -6.93
N PRO A 51 10.78 -6.33 -6.18
CA PRO A 51 10.67 -7.66 -6.77
C PRO A 51 9.54 -7.71 -7.81
N VAL A 52 9.80 -8.37 -8.95
CA VAL A 52 8.86 -8.46 -10.08
C VAL A 52 7.46 -8.92 -9.65
N MET A 53 7.40 -9.92 -8.77
CA MET A 53 6.14 -10.45 -8.23
C MET A 53 5.36 -9.40 -7.42
N MET A 54 6.07 -8.52 -6.70
CA MET A 54 5.45 -7.46 -5.91
C MET A 54 4.87 -6.37 -6.81
N ALA A 55 5.62 -5.94 -7.82
CA ALA A 55 5.13 -5.00 -8.83
C ALA A 55 3.88 -5.55 -9.55
N ALA A 56 3.83 -6.86 -9.83
CA ALA A 56 2.65 -7.50 -10.41
C ALA A 56 1.43 -7.48 -9.47
N LYS A 57 1.61 -7.79 -8.18
CA LYS A 57 0.55 -7.70 -7.16
C LYS A 57 0.02 -6.27 -7.04
N LEU A 58 0.92 -5.28 -6.98
CA LEU A 58 0.56 -3.87 -6.88
C LEU A 58 -0.26 -3.41 -8.09
N LYS A 59 0.11 -3.82 -9.32
CA LYS A 59 -0.69 -3.51 -10.52
C LYS A 59 -2.11 -4.09 -10.48
N ALA A 60 -2.33 -5.20 -9.77
CA ALA A 60 -3.65 -5.79 -9.62
C ALA A 60 -4.52 -5.05 -8.58
N ILE A 61 -3.90 -4.25 -7.69
CA ILE A 61 -4.58 -3.47 -6.68
C ILE A 61 -5.08 -2.17 -7.33
N GLY A 62 -6.26 -2.24 -7.96
CA GLY A 62 -6.87 -1.10 -8.67
C GLY A 62 -8.28 -0.73 -8.19
N VAL A 63 -8.96 -1.60 -7.45
CA VAL A 63 -10.37 -1.43 -7.08
C VAL A 63 -10.58 -1.53 -5.57
N SER A 64 -9.96 -2.51 -4.93
CA SER A 64 -10.08 -2.71 -3.49
C SER A 64 -8.85 -3.41 -2.94
N LEU A 65 -8.55 -3.17 -1.68
CA LEU A 65 -7.52 -3.84 -0.91
C LEU A 65 -8.16 -4.45 0.33
N PHE A 66 -7.99 -5.75 0.54
CA PHE A 66 -8.37 -6.41 1.79
C PHE A 66 -7.12 -6.65 2.63
N ILE A 67 -7.17 -6.18 3.88
CA ILE A 67 -6.11 -6.33 4.88
C ILE A 67 -6.65 -7.26 5.96
N ALA A 68 -6.10 -8.48 6.00
CA ALA A 68 -6.63 -9.56 6.84
C ALA A 68 -6.36 -9.28 8.33
N GLU A 69 -5.18 -8.73 8.63
CA GLU A 69 -4.70 -8.38 9.96
C GLU A 69 -5.63 -7.35 10.63
N ALA A 70 -6.13 -6.39 9.84
CA ALA A 70 -7.08 -5.38 10.30
C ALA A 70 -8.55 -5.78 10.07
N ALA A 71 -8.81 -6.99 9.53
CA ALA A 71 -10.13 -7.45 9.07
C ALA A 71 -10.90 -6.39 8.26
N THR A 72 -10.19 -5.59 7.46
CA THR A 72 -10.73 -4.39 6.81
C THR A 72 -10.58 -4.46 5.29
N SER A 73 -11.63 -4.05 4.59
CA SER A 73 -11.60 -3.82 3.14
C SER A 73 -11.61 -2.32 2.85
N ILE A 74 -10.60 -1.85 2.12
CA ILE A 74 -10.51 -0.48 1.64
C ILE A 74 -10.93 -0.48 0.17
N GLN A 75 -11.96 0.29 -0.14
CA GLN A 75 -12.40 0.51 -1.51
C GLN A 75 -11.65 1.71 -2.08
N ALA A 76 -11.09 1.56 -3.27
CA ALA A 76 -10.47 2.67 -3.97
C ALA A 76 -11.54 3.70 -4.37
N GLY A 77 -11.28 4.97 -4.10
CA GLY A 77 -12.12 6.04 -4.61
C GLY A 77 -11.98 6.23 -6.12
N ALA A 78 -12.78 7.14 -6.69
CA ALA A 78 -12.86 7.35 -8.14
C ALA A 78 -11.55 7.93 -8.74
N HIS A 79 -10.77 8.65 -7.94
CA HIS A 79 -9.55 9.35 -8.33
C HIS A 79 -8.28 8.60 -7.94
N PHE A 80 -8.39 7.57 -7.09
CA PHE A 80 -7.25 6.71 -6.76
C PHE A 80 -6.61 6.13 -8.01
N ARG A 81 -5.28 6.29 -8.12
CA ARG A 81 -4.47 5.64 -9.16
C ARG A 81 -3.15 5.21 -8.55
N LEU A 82 -2.70 4.01 -8.87
CA LEU A 82 -1.37 3.53 -8.54
C LEU A 82 -0.50 3.52 -9.80
N ILE A 83 0.57 4.33 -9.81
CA ILE A 83 1.49 4.47 -10.92
C ILE A 83 2.84 3.91 -10.50
N LEU A 84 3.39 3.00 -11.30
CA LEU A 84 4.74 2.45 -11.11
C LEU A 84 5.65 3.15 -12.12
N GLN A 85 6.66 3.88 -11.62
CA GLN A 85 7.61 4.66 -12.41
C GLN A 85 9.05 4.22 -12.17
#